data_AF-F7EUV1-F1
#
_entry.id   AF-F7EUV1-F1
#
_cell.length_a   1.000
_cell.length_b   1.000
_cell.length_c   1.000
_cell.angle_alpha   90.00
_cell.angle_beta   90.00
_cell.angle_gamma   90.00
#
_symmetry.space_group_name_H-M   'P 1'
#
loop_
_entity.id
_entity.type
_entity.pdbx_description
1 polymer ?
#
loop_
_entity_poly.entity_id
_entity_poly.type
_entity_poly.pdbx_seq_one_letter_code
_entity_poly.pdbx_strand_id
1 'polypeptide(L)'
;MILSCPDSCIDPAQEALENGEVPVGCLMVYNNKIVGMGRNEVNETKNATRHAEMVAIDQVLNWCLRRGKNPTEVFQRTVLYVTVEPCIMCAAALRIMRIPLVVYGCQNERFGGCGSVLNISSDDLPNTGTAFQCIPGHRAKEAVEMLKTFYKQENPNAPKSKVRKLDGHKR
;
A
#
# COMPACT_ATOMS: atom_id res chain seq x y z
N MET A 1 -16.37 14.68 -6.75
CA MET A 1 -15.15 15.12 -7.48
C MET A 1 -13.96 14.42 -6.85
N ILE A 2 -13.49 13.33 -7.47
CA ILE A 2 -12.18 12.75 -7.20
C ILE A 2 -11.20 13.77 -7.79
N LEU A 3 -10.47 14.49 -6.93
CA LEU A 3 -9.59 15.58 -7.34
C LEU A 3 -8.51 15.07 -8.28
N SER A 4 -8.01 15.97 -9.11
CA SER A 4 -6.84 15.91 -9.99
C SER A 4 -5.49 15.62 -9.31
N CYS A 5 -5.48 15.06 -8.09
CA CYS A 5 -4.30 14.71 -7.31
C CYS A 5 -3.83 13.24 -7.38
N PRO A 6 -4.38 12.32 -8.22
CA PRO A 6 -4.12 10.89 -8.00
C PRO A 6 -2.92 10.40 -8.82
N ASP A 7 -2.22 11.29 -9.54
CA ASP A 7 -0.96 10.97 -10.21
C ASP A 7 0.21 10.82 -9.22
N SER A 8 0.17 11.49 -8.07
CA SER A 8 1.32 11.59 -7.16
C SER A 8 1.60 10.35 -6.30
N CYS A 9 0.76 9.29 -6.31
CA CYS A 9 1.09 8.08 -5.55
C CYS A 9 2.14 7.19 -6.25
N ILE A 10 2.44 7.46 -7.53
CA ILE A 10 3.52 6.81 -8.26
C ILE A 10 4.88 7.27 -7.74
N ASP A 11 5.05 8.54 -7.38
CA ASP A 11 6.35 9.06 -6.94
C ASP A 11 6.87 8.33 -5.67
N PRO A 12 6.06 8.12 -4.60
CA PRO A 12 6.48 7.32 -3.45
C PRO A 12 6.72 5.84 -3.79
N ALA A 13 5.98 5.27 -4.76
CA ALA A 13 6.17 3.89 -5.18
C ALA A 13 7.49 3.71 -5.94
N GLN A 14 7.83 4.70 -6.76
CA GLN A 14 9.10 4.80 -7.48
C GLN A 14 10.27 4.98 -6.50
N GLU A 15 10.10 5.83 -5.48
CA GLU A 15 11.10 5.99 -4.41
C GLU A 15 11.32 4.68 -3.64
N ALA A 16 10.27 3.90 -3.36
CA ALA A 16 10.44 2.55 -2.80
C ALA A 16 11.24 1.64 -3.73
N LEU A 17 10.93 1.63 -5.03
CA LEU A 17 11.65 0.82 -6.02
C LEU A 17 13.16 1.15 -6.02
N GLU A 18 13.50 2.43 -6.03
CA GLU A 18 14.88 2.93 -6.06
C GLU A 18 15.66 2.56 -4.80
N ASN A 19 14.97 2.40 -3.68
CA ASN A 19 15.54 1.94 -2.41
C ASN A 19 15.52 0.42 -2.23
N GLY A 20 15.18 -0.36 -3.27
CA GLY A 20 15.12 -1.82 -3.21
C GLY A 20 13.97 -2.36 -2.35
N GLU A 21 12.91 -1.57 -2.20
CA GLU A 21 11.67 -1.95 -1.51
C GLU A 21 10.60 -2.38 -2.53
N VAL A 22 9.61 -3.15 -2.08
CA VAL A 22 8.44 -3.46 -2.91
C VAL A 22 7.78 -2.12 -3.29
N PRO A 23 7.53 -1.84 -4.59
CA PRO A 23 7.15 -0.51 -5.07
C PRO A 23 5.68 -0.21 -4.81
N VAL A 24 5.35 -0.03 -3.54
CA VAL A 24 4.04 0.39 -3.06
C VAL A 24 4.17 1.79 -2.48
N GLY A 25 3.44 2.71 -3.08
CA GLY A 25 3.28 4.08 -2.63
C GLY A 25 1.81 4.43 -2.38
N CYS A 26 1.55 5.32 -1.44
CA CYS A 26 0.22 5.80 -1.11
C CYS A 26 0.18 7.26 -0.62
N LEU A 27 -1.02 7.83 -0.68
CA LEU A 27 -1.32 9.20 -0.25
C LEU A 27 -2.63 9.23 0.54
N MET A 28 -2.62 9.96 1.64
CA MET A 28 -3.81 10.26 2.44
C MET A 28 -4.23 11.71 2.20
N VAL A 29 -5.43 11.91 1.64
CA VAL A 29 -5.95 13.22 1.24
C VAL A 29 -7.13 13.61 2.14
N TYR A 30 -6.97 14.71 2.86
CA TYR A 30 -7.99 15.32 3.72
C TYR A 30 -8.29 16.74 3.24
N ASN A 31 -9.56 17.06 2.94
CA ASN A 31 -9.98 18.37 2.43
C ASN A 31 -9.11 18.88 1.27
N ASN A 32 -8.93 18.05 0.25
CA ASN A 32 -8.13 18.35 -0.94
C ASN A 32 -6.64 18.60 -0.67
N LYS A 33 -6.14 18.20 0.50
CA LYS A 33 -4.75 18.36 0.89
C LYS A 33 -4.14 17.00 1.24
N ILE A 34 -2.95 16.74 0.73
CA ILE A 34 -2.14 15.60 1.16
C ILE A 34 -1.71 15.85 2.60
N VAL A 35 -2.11 14.96 3.50
CA VAL A 35 -1.80 15.00 4.93
C VAL A 35 -0.87 13.85 5.37
N GLY A 36 -0.70 12.84 4.52
CA GLY A 36 0.29 11.78 4.69
C GLY A 36 0.68 11.18 3.34
N MET A 37 1.94 10.78 3.21
CA MET A 37 2.52 10.18 2.02
C MET A 37 3.42 9.03 2.44
N GLY A 38 3.07 7.80 2.07
CA GLY A 38 3.79 6.62 2.52
C GLY A 38 4.35 5.81 1.36
N ARG A 39 5.50 5.18 1.58
CA ARG A 39 6.06 4.14 0.73
C ARG A 39 6.41 2.91 1.56
N ASN A 40 6.65 1.77 0.93
CA ASN A 40 7.16 0.61 1.66
C ASN A 40 8.57 0.91 2.22
N GLU A 41 8.79 0.58 3.49
CA GLU A 41 10.04 0.83 4.23
C GLU A 41 10.47 -0.41 5.04
N VAL A 42 9.99 -1.61 4.67
CA VAL A 42 10.17 -2.84 5.46
C VAL A 42 11.64 -3.22 5.61
N ASN A 43 12.41 -3.20 4.53
CA ASN A 43 13.84 -3.50 4.54
C ASN A 43 14.63 -2.40 5.24
N GLU A 44 14.33 -1.13 4.93
CA GLU A 44 15.02 0.04 5.48
C GLU A 44 14.90 0.10 7.01
N THR A 45 13.70 -0.13 7.53
CA THR A 45 13.39 -0.04 8.97
C THR A 45 13.58 -1.36 9.71
N LYS A 46 13.82 -2.46 8.99
CA LYS A 46 13.83 -3.84 9.52
C LYS A 46 12.55 -4.16 10.30
N ASN A 47 11.43 -3.62 9.87
CA ASN A 47 10.14 -3.80 10.50
C ASN A 47 9.10 -4.22 9.46
N ALA A 48 8.61 -5.46 9.62
CA ALA A 48 7.64 -6.08 8.71
C ALA A 48 6.31 -5.33 8.59
N THR A 49 5.98 -4.42 9.51
CA THR A 49 4.72 -3.68 9.47
C THR A 49 4.82 -2.36 8.70
N ARG A 50 6.02 -1.96 8.24
CA ARG A 50 6.26 -0.66 7.58
C ARG A 50 5.87 -0.64 6.10
N HIS A 51 4.62 -1.02 5.85
CA HIS A 51 3.95 -0.87 4.57
C HIS A 51 3.54 0.59 4.34
N ALA A 52 3.39 0.97 3.07
CA ALA A 52 3.06 2.34 2.67
C ALA A 52 1.89 2.94 3.46
N GLU A 53 0.81 2.19 3.65
CA GLU A 53 -0.39 2.63 4.36
C GLU A 53 -0.10 2.94 5.84
N MET A 54 0.73 2.13 6.49
CA MET A 54 1.13 2.32 7.89
C MET A 54 2.03 3.56 8.03
N VAL A 55 2.97 3.75 7.10
CA VAL A 55 3.79 4.97 7.03
C VAL A 55 2.92 6.21 6.88
N ALA A 56 1.92 6.17 5.99
CA ALA A 56 1.02 7.30 5.78
C ALA A 56 0.15 7.61 7.01
N ILE A 57 -0.36 6.59 7.70
CA ILE A 57 -1.12 6.74 8.95
C ILE A 57 -0.29 7.51 9.99
N ASP A 58 0.98 7.14 10.19
CA ASP A 58 1.86 7.83 11.13
C ASP A 58 2.07 9.30 10.74
N GLN A 59 2.22 9.59 9.45
CA GLN A 59 2.34 10.96 8.98
C GLN A 59 1.06 11.78 9.22
N VAL A 60 -0.12 11.19 9.02
CA VAL A 60 -1.40 11.84 9.34
C VAL A 60 -1.52 12.11 10.83
N LEU A 61 -1.14 11.15 11.69
CA LEU A 61 -1.12 11.34 13.15
C LEU A 61 -0.21 12.50 13.56
N ASN A 62 1.02 12.54 13.03
CA ASN A 62 1.98 13.61 13.26
C ASN A 62 1.49 14.97 12.71
N TRP A 63 0.81 14.96 11.56
CA TRP A 63 0.19 16.15 11.01
C TRP A 63 -0.92 16.68 11.92
N CYS A 64 -1.76 15.80 12.46
CA CYS A 64 -2.84 16.16 13.39
C CYS A 64 -2.27 16.79 14.66
N LEU A 65 -1.25 16.16 15.25
CA LEU A 65 -0.56 16.66 16.44
C LEU A 65 -0.03 18.08 16.23
N ARG A 66 0.71 18.32 15.14
CA ARG A 66 1.28 19.64 14.81
C ARG A 66 0.22 20.72 14.55
N ARG A 67 -0.99 20.32 14.14
CA ARG A 67 -2.08 21.24 13.79
C ARG A 67 -3.15 21.35 14.88
N GLY A 68 -2.99 20.64 16.01
CA GLY A 68 -4.01 20.57 17.06
C GLY A 68 -5.34 20.02 16.57
N LYS A 69 -5.33 19.08 15.61
CA LYS A 69 -6.52 18.45 15.04
C LYS A 69 -6.79 17.11 15.72
N ASN A 70 -8.07 16.77 15.88
CA ASN A 70 -8.47 15.45 16.34
C ASN A 70 -8.20 14.41 15.23
N PRO A 71 -7.38 13.37 15.46
CA PRO A 71 -7.07 12.38 14.43
C PRO A 71 -8.30 11.63 13.92
N THR A 72 -9.21 11.23 14.81
CA THR A 72 -10.42 10.48 14.43
C THR A 72 -11.28 11.25 13.42
N GLU A 73 -11.47 12.56 13.64
CA GLU A 73 -12.21 13.41 12.70
C GLU A 73 -11.51 13.56 11.34
N VAL A 74 -10.18 13.58 11.34
CA VAL A 74 -9.37 13.69 10.11
C VAL A 74 -9.44 12.39 9.32
N PHE A 75 -9.23 11.23 9.94
CA PHE A 75 -9.28 9.95 9.24
C PHE A 75 -10.67 9.66 8.64
N GLN A 76 -11.75 9.99 9.35
CA GLN A 76 -13.13 9.83 8.86
C GLN A 76 -13.46 10.65 7.61
N ARG A 77 -12.62 11.62 7.24
CA ARG A 77 -12.77 12.47 6.04
C ARG A 77 -11.57 12.36 5.10
N THR A 78 -10.71 11.37 5.33
CA THR A 78 -9.52 11.12 4.53
C THR A 78 -9.81 10.08 3.45
N VAL A 79 -9.37 10.33 2.22
CA VAL A 79 -9.35 9.31 1.17
C VAL A 79 -7.91 8.78 1.05
N LEU A 80 -7.76 7.46 1.04
CA LEU A 80 -6.49 6.81 0.72
C LEU A 80 -6.42 6.55 -0.78
N TYR A 81 -5.30 6.92 -1.40
CA TYR A 81 -4.91 6.47 -2.74
C TYR A 81 -3.68 5.60 -2.59
N VAL A 82 -3.69 4.38 -3.12
CA VAL A 82 -2.56 3.44 -3.03
C VAL A 82 -2.34 2.72 -4.35
N THR A 83 -1.10 2.43 -4.69
CA THR A 83 -0.75 1.81 -5.99
C THR A 83 -1.21 0.35 -6.09
N VAL A 84 -1.18 -0.39 -4.98
CA VAL A 84 -1.55 -1.81 -4.90
C VAL A 84 -2.67 -1.97 -3.87
N GLU A 85 -3.59 -2.90 -4.09
CA GLU A 85 -4.64 -3.24 -3.14
C GLU A 85 -4.04 -3.52 -1.73
N PRO A 86 -4.58 -2.88 -0.68
CA PRO A 86 -4.10 -3.08 0.68
C PRO A 86 -4.10 -4.55 1.09
N CYS A 87 -3.04 -4.98 1.76
CA CYS A 87 -3.01 -6.32 2.33
C CYS A 87 -3.99 -6.43 3.52
N ILE A 88 -4.26 -7.66 3.99
CA ILE A 88 -5.15 -7.93 5.14
C ILE A 88 -4.81 -7.05 6.37
N MET A 89 -3.51 -6.91 6.70
CA MET A 89 -3.07 -6.07 7.81
C MET A 89 -3.43 -4.60 7.60
N CYS A 90 -3.12 -4.05 6.42
CA CYS A 90 -3.37 -2.65 6.12
C CYS A 90 -4.87 -2.36 6.02
N ALA A 91 -5.65 -3.25 5.41
CA ALA A 91 -7.10 -3.16 5.36
C ALA A 91 -7.71 -3.14 6.78
N ALA A 92 -7.25 -3.99 7.68
CA ALA A 92 -7.70 -3.98 9.08
C ALA A 92 -7.34 -2.67 9.79
N ALA A 93 -6.11 -2.15 9.59
CA ALA A 93 -5.70 -0.86 10.14
C ALA A 93 -6.60 0.28 9.63
N LEU A 94 -6.89 0.34 8.33
CA LEU A 94 -7.76 1.36 7.73
C LEU A 94 -9.19 1.30 8.30
N ARG A 95 -9.70 0.10 8.57
CA ARG A 95 -10.99 -0.14 9.24
C ARG A 95 -11.01 0.43 10.66
N ILE A 96 -9.94 0.19 11.43
CA ILE A 96 -9.77 0.72 12.80
C ILE A 96 -9.68 2.25 12.77
N MET A 97 -8.96 2.82 11.80
CA MET A 97 -8.83 4.27 11.63
C MET A 97 -10.10 4.94 11.07
N ARG A 98 -11.08 4.15 10.62
CA ARG A 98 -12.36 4.60 10.04
C ARG A 98 -12.18 5.44 8.78
N ILE A 99 -11.22 5.06 7.93
CA ILE A 99 -11.09 5.63 6.58
C ILE A 99 -12.35 5.28 5.78
N PRO A 100 -13.06 6.24 5.16
CA PRO A 100 -14.29 5.96 4.42
C PRO A 100 -14.08 5.37 3.02
N LEU A 101 -12.95 5.70 2.38
CA LEU A 101 -12.72 5.39 0.97
C LEU A 101 -11.25 5.09 0.68
N VAL A 102 -11.03 3.98 0.00
CA VAL A 102 -9.73 3.55 -0.52
C VAL A 102 -9.81 3.44 -2.04
N VAL A 103 -8.96 4.15 -2.73
CA VAL A 103 -8.75 4.07 -4.17
C VAL A 103 -7.44 3.34 -4.40
N TYR A 104 -7.45 2.24 -5.16
CA TYR A 104 -6.23 1.50 -5.44
C TYR A 104 -6.03 1.17 -6.91
N GLY A 105 -4.78 0.96 -7.29
CA GLY A 105 -4.39 0.59 -8.64
C GLY A 105 -4.66 -0.87 -8.96
N CYS A 106 -3.63 -1.71 -8.83
CA CYS A 106 -3.76 -3.12 -9.16
C CYS A 106 -4.19 -3.97 -7.97
N GLN A 107 -4.76 -5.14 -8.25
CA GLN A 107 -5.12 -6.12 -7.24
C GLN A 107 -3.89 -6.74 -6.58
N ASN A 108 -4.08 -7.26 -5.36
CA ASN A 108 -3.08 -7.99 -4.60
C ASN A 108 -3.50 -9.46 -4.49
N GLU A 109 -3.12 -10.26 -5.48
CA GLU A 109 -3.56 -11.66 -5.63
C GLU A 109 -3.10 -12.57 -4.49
N ARG A 110 -2.06 -12.20 -3.75
CA ARG A 110 -1.47 -13.04 -2.70
C ARG A 110 -1.92 -12.67 -1.30
N PHE A 111 -2.18 -11.39 -1.05
CA PHE A 111 -2.40 -10.88 0.31
C PHE A 111 -3.54 -9.87 0.43
N GLY A 112 -4.30 -9.63 -0.66
CA GLY A 112 -5.31 -8.57 -0.73
C GLY A 112 -6.43 -8.71 0.29
N GLY A 113 -6.62 -7.64 1.07
CA GLY A 113 -7.64 -7.54 2.12
C GLY A 113 -8.91 -6.80 1.68
N CYS A 114 -9.03 -6.43 0.41
CA CYS A 114 -10.15 -5.66 -0.13
C CYS A 114 -10.93 -6.42 -1.20
N GLY A 115 -10.84 -7.75 -1.20
CA GLY A 115 -11.59 -8.65 -2.09
C GLY A 115 -10.75 -9.71 -2.80
N SER A 116 -9.43 -9.53 -2.98
CA SER A 116 -8.63 -10.52 -3.70
C SER A 116 -8.39 -11.81 -2.92
N VAL A 117 -8.16 -11.74 -1.61
CA VAL A 117 -8.00 -12.91 -0.74
C VAL A 117 -9.05 -12.92 0.37
N LEU A 118 -9.12 -11.83 1.13
CA LEU A 118 -10.17 -11.57 2.11
C LEU A 118 -10.84 -10.23 1.79
N ASN A 119 -12.05 -10.03 2.31
CA ASN A 119 -12.80 -8.80 2.11
C ASN A 119 -13.01 -8.02 3.43
N ILE A 120 -11.90 -7.68 4.08
CA ILE A 120 -11.88 -6.89 5.32
C ILE A 120 -12.55 -5.53 5.16
N SER A 121 -12.57 -4.99 3.94
CA SER A 121 -13.23 -3.73 3.61
C SER A 121 -14.73 -3.73 3.83
N SER A 122 -15.44 -4.81 3.50
CA SER A 122 -16.92 -4.84 3.54
C SER A 122 -17.53 -5.97 4.38
N ASP A 123 -16.76 -6.98 4.78
CA ASP A 123 -17.29 -8.07 5.59
C ASP A 123 -17.82 -7.56 6.94
N ASP A 124 -18.84 -8.26 7.45
CA ASP A 124 -19.36 -8.01 8.79
C ASP A 124 -18.42 -8.61 9.83
N LEU A 125 -17.60 -7.74 10.40
CA LEU A 125 -16.55 -8.07 11.36
C LEU A 125 -16.82 -7.28 12.64
N PRO A 126 -17.60 -7.80 13.59
CA PRO A 126 -17.96 -7.08 14.82
C PRO A 126 -16.71 -6.72 15.62
N ASN A 127 -16.71 -5.52 16.23
CA ASN A 127 -15.61 -4.99 17.05
C ASN A 127 -14.27 -4.70 16.32
N THR A 128 -14.25 -4.64 14.99
CA THR A 128 -13.00 -4.43 14.21
C THR A 128 -12.89 -3.07 13.50
N GLY A 129 -13.77 -2.11 13.83
CA GLY A 129 -13.82 -0.79 13.20
C GLY A 129 -14.97 -0.65 12.20
N THR A 130 -14.85 0.27 11.24
CA THR A 130 -15.92 0.63 10.29
C THR A 130 -15.56 0.20 8.88
N ALA A 131 -16.49 -0.49 8.20
CA ALA A 131 -16.36 -0.84 6.78
C ALA A 131 -16.11 0.39 5.90
N PHE A 132 -15.44 0.17 4.77
CA PHE A 132 -15.04 1.25 3.86
C PHE A 132 -15.22 0.87 2.40
N GLN A 133 -15.37 1.88 1.55
CA GLN A 133 -15.54 1.69 0.11
C GLN A 133 -14.20 1.53 -0.59
N CYS A 134 -14.19 0.72 -1.65
CA CYS A 134 -13.02 0.46 -2.46
C CYS A 134 -13.29 0.86 -3.92
N ILE A 135 -12.38 1.60 -4.54
CA ILE A 135 -12.36 1.89 -5.98
C ILE A 135 -11.09 1.30 -6.58
N PRO A 136 -11.17 0.16 -7.29
CA PRO A 136 -10.02 -0.45 -7.95
C PRO A 136 -9.69 0.23 -9.28
N GLY A 137 -8.52 -0.07 -9.84
CA GLY A 137 -8.16 0.22 -11.22
C GLY A 137 -7.42 1.54 -11.44
N HIS A 138 -7.19 2.34 -10.41
CA HIS A 138 -6.56 3.66 -10.55
C HIS A 138 -5.08 3.57 -10.92
N ARG A 139 -4.73 3.93 -12.17
CA ARG A 139 -3.36 3.74 -12.73
C ARG A 139 -2.84 2.29 -12.58
N ALA A 140 -3.73 1.31 -12.63
CA ALA A 140 -3.39 -0.10 -12.40
C ALA A 140 -2.27 -0.62 -13.31
N LYS A 141 -2.23 -0.20 -14.58
CA LYS A 141 -1.18 -0.61 -15.53
C LYS A 141 0.22 -0.24 -15.04
N GLU A 142 0.36 0.95 -14.47
CA GLU A 142 1.64 1.47 -14.00
C GLU A 142 2.08 0.80 -12.71
N ALA A 143 1.14 0.61 -11.77
CA ALA A 143 1.38 -0.16 -10.56
C ALA A 143 1.86 -1.60 -10.87
N VAL A 144 1.22 -2.27 -11.83
CA VAL A 144 1.65 -3.60 -12.29
C VAL A 144 3.05 -3.57 -12.91
N GLU A 145 3.38 -2.55 -13.72
CA GLU A 145 4.69 -2.46 -14.35
C GLU A 145 5.82 -2.23 -13.34
N MET A 146 5.59 -1.41 -12.31
CA MET A 146 6.54 -1.25 -11.21
C MET A 146 6.76 -2.58 -10.46
N LEU A 147 5.69 -3.30 -10.10
CA LEU A 147 5.80 -4.61 -9.45
C LEU A 147 6.58 -5.61 -10.32
N LYS A 148 6.30 -5.67 -11.63
CA LYS A 148 7.06 -6.50 -12.58
C LYS A 148 8.53 -6.11 -12.61
N THR A 149 8.82 -4.81 -12.59
CA THR A 149 10.19 -4.29 -12.58
C THR A 149 10.93 -4.76 -11.32
N PHE A 150 10.31 -4.64 -10.15
CA PHE A 150 10.85 -5.13 -8.89
C PHE A 150 11.13 -6.64 -8.91
N TYR A 151 10.16 -7.47 -9.32
CA TYR A 151 10.33 -8.93 -9.32
C TYR A 151 11.23 -9.48 -10.43
N LYS A 152 11.53 -8.68 -11.47
CA LYS A 152 12.55 -9.03 -12.47
C LYS A 152 13.97 -8.83 -11.95
N GLN A 153 14.16 -7.98 -10.95
CA GLN A 153 15.48 -7.78 -10.35
C GLN A 153 15.91 -9.04 -9.58
N GLU A 154 17.18 -9.42 -9.71
CA GLU A 154 17.71 -10.49 -8.87
C GLU A 154 17.76 -10.00 -7.43
N ASN A 155 17.26 -10.80 -6.49
CA ASN A 155 17.38 -10.49 -5.08
C ASN A 155 18.87 -10.60 -4.69
N PRO A 156 19.57 -9.49 -4.38
CA PRO A 156 21.00 -9.53 -4.06
C PRO A 156 21.30 -10.28 -2.75
N ASN A 157 20.27 -10.46 -1.91
CA ASN A 157 20.32 -11.23 -0.67
C ASN A 157 19.91 -12.70 -0.86
N ALA A 158 19.46 -13.10 -2.05
CA ALA A 158 19.17 -14.49 -2.30
C ALA A 158 20.49 -15.28 -2.25
N PRO A 159 20.55 -16.38 -1.48
CA PRO A 159 21.71 -17.26 -1.54
C PRO A 159 21.91 -17.71 -2.99
N LYS A 160 23.16 -17.66 -3.48
CA LYS A 160 23.50 -18.07 -4.85
C LYS A 160 22.84 -19.42 -5.12
N SER A 161 21.98 -19.46 -6.15
CA SER A 161 21.19 -20.65 -6.42
C SER A 161 22.13 -21.86 -6.59
N LYS A 162 21.93 -22.91 -5.80
CA LYS A 162 22.62 -24.20 -5.96
C LYS A 162 21.96 -25.05 -7.05
N VAL A 163 21.39 -24.43 -8.08
CA VAL A 163 20.81 -25.20 -9.18
C VAL A 163 21.98 -25.82 -9.95
N ARG A 164 22.23 -27.11 -9.71
CA ARG A 164 23.08 -27.91 -10.59
C ARG A 164 22.47 -27.84 -11.98
N LYS A 165 23.22 -27.28 -12.95
CA LYS A 165 22.90 -27.49 -14.36
C LYS A 165 22.81 -29.01 -14.58
N LEU A 166 21.63 -29.50 -14.93
CA LEU A 166 21.47 -30.86 -15.40
C LEU A 166 22.22 -30.93 -16.74
N ASP A 167 23.46 -31.42 -16.70
CA ASP A 167 24.19 -31.75 -17.90
C ASP A 167 23.37 -32.79 -18.67
N GLY A 168 22.90 -32.37 -19.85
CA GLY A 168 22.07 -33.16 -20.72
C GLY A 168 22.74 -34.49 -21.01
N HIS A 169 22.11 -35.57 -20.56
CA HIS A 169 22.44 -36.92 -21.02
C HIS A 169 22.05 -37.02 -22.49
N LYS A 170 23.03 -36.78 -23.37
CA LYS A 170 22.99 -37.31 -24.74
C LYS A 170 23.07 -38.84 -24.63
N ARG A 171 22.01 -39.52 -25.06
CA ARG A 171 22.08 -40.89 -25.58
C ARG A 171 22.18 -40.82 -27.09
#